data_AF-A0A132H6H3-F1
#
_entry.id   AF-A0A132H6H3-F1
#
_cell.length_a   1.000
_cell.length_b   1.000
_cell.length_c   1.000
_cell.angle_alpha   90.00
_cell.angle_beta   90.00
_cell.angle_gamma   90.00
#
_symmetry.space_group_name_H-M   'P 1'
#
loop_
_entity.id
_entity.type
_entity.pdbx_description
1 polymer ?
#
loop_
_entity_poly.entity_id
_entity_poly.type
_entity_poly.pdbx_seq_one_letter_code
_entity_poly.pdbx_strand_id
1 'polypeptide(L)'
;GSYPTYEDAIRQEHLIEIFSTHPFAVININKQDGSGTTDTRSLKAYARSHADFIRKQVLLLRPRIIVCCGSGVFDAVNAAMGETAPQTGDWTKYDDTLNILYFDTYHPGRPMAGQRLVDAYEMPLKEFCNNLNKE
;
A
#
# COMPACT_ATOMS: atom_id res chain seq x y z
N GLY A 1 19.26 7.81 0.13
CA GLY A 1 19.79 6.72 -0.74
C GLY A 1 19.05 6.67 -2.06
N SER A 2 19.60 6.00 -3.08
CA SER A 2 18.89 5.73 -4.34
C SER A 2 18.21 4.37 -4.31
N TYR A 3 17.10 4.23 -5.02
CA TYR A 3 16.37 2.97 -5.24
C TYR A 3 16.55 2.52 -6.72
N PRO A 4 16.44 1.21 -7.03
CA PRO A 4 16.54 0.74 -8.41
C PRO A 4 15.36 1.26 -9.25
N THR A 5 15.55 1.40 -10.56
CA THR A 5 14.48 1.76 -11.50
C THR A 5 13.37 0.71 -11.47
N TYR A 6 12.16 1.07 -11.95
CA TYR A 6 11.08 0.09 -12.05
C TYR A 6 11.48 -1.10 -12.92
N GLU A 7 12.10 -0.87 -14.08
CA GLU A 7 12.57 -1.90 -15.01
C GLU A 7 13.59 -2.85 -14.37
N ASP A 8 14.52 -2.31 -13.57
CA ASP A 8 15.48 -3.12 -12.84
C ASP A 8 14.78 -3.92 -11.73
N ALA A 9 13.87 -3.30 -10.97
CA ALA A 9 13.19 -3.93 -9.85
C ALA A 9 12.31 -5.11 -10.25
N ILE A 10 11.74 -5.09 -11.46
CA ILE A 10 10.87 -6.17 -11.97
C ILE A 10 11.63 -7.29 -12.68
N ARG A 11 12.96 -7.25 -12.72
CA ARG A 11 13.75 -8.35 -13.29
C ARG A 11 13.47 -9.65 -12.55
N GLN A 12 13.33 -10.74 -13.30
CA GLN A 12 12.83 -12.00 -12.79
C GLN A 12 13.66 -12.54 -11.62
N GLU A 13 14.98 -12.40 -11.67
CA GLU A 13 15.90 -12.81 -10.61
C GLU A 13 15.59 -12.11 -9.27
N HIS A 14 15.28 -10.81 -9.28
CA HIS A 14 14.96 -10.05 -8.08
C HIS A 14 13.57 -10.41 -7.55
N LEU A 15 12.60 -10.63 -8.43
CA LEU A 15 11.26 -11.08 -8.04
C LEU A 15 11.30 -12.49 -7.39
N ILE A 16 12.09 -13.41 -7.96
CA ILE A 16 12.26 -14.75 -7.37
C ILE A 16 12.91 -14.63 -6.00
N GLU A 17 13.99 -13.85 -5.88
CA GLU A 17 14.69 -13.65 -4.61
C GLU A 17 13.76 -13.08 -3.54
N ILE A 18 13.09 -11.96 -3.82
CA ILE A 18 12.27 -11.26 -2.82
C ILE A 18 11.11 -12.12 -2.34
N PHE A 19 10.40 -12.79 -3.26
CA PHE A 19 9.25 -13.63 -2.90
C PHE A 19 9.66 -14.96 -2.26
N SER A 20 10.92 -15.38 -2.40
CA SER A 20 11.45 -16.57 -1.73
C SER A 20 12.03 -16.28 -0.34
N THR A 21 12.47 -15.05 -0.08
CA THR A 21 13.23 -14.71 1.13
C THR A 21 12.48 -13.83 2.11
N HIS A 22 11.47 -13.08 1.64
CA HIS A 22 10.73 -12.14 2.47
C HIS A 22 9.24 -12.52 2.55
N PRO A 23 8.66 -12.59 3.75
CA PRO A 23 7.24 -12.86 3.89
C PRO A 23 6.44 -11.67 3.36
N PHE A 24 5.43 -11.96 2.54
CA PHE A 24 4.50 -10.97 2.03
C PHE A 24 3.07 -11.54 2.04
N ALA A 25 2.09 -10.65 2.05
CA ALA A 25 0.68 -11.00 1.95
C ALA A 25 -0.05 -9.98 1.08
N VAL A 26 -1.03 -10.47 0.33
CA VAL A 26 -1.93 -9.62 -0.48
C VAL A 26 -3.33 -9.71 0.11
N ILE A 27 -3.89 -8.57 0.49
CA ILE A 27 -5.22 -8.48 1.09
C ILE A 27 -6.06 -7.50 0.29
N ASN A 28 -7.16 -7.99 -0.28
CA ASN A 28 -8.24 -7.12 -0.75
C ASN A 28 -9.06 -6.60 0.42
N ILE A 29 -9.37 -5.30 0.45
CA ILE A 29 -10.27 -4.70 1.46
C ILE A 29 -11.67 -5.31 1.34
N ASN A 30 -12.27 -5.24 0.14
CA ASN A 30 -13.56 -5.84 -0.11
C ASN A 30 -13.39 -7.35 -0.35
N LYS A 31 -14.17 -8.17 0.38
CA LYS A 31 -14.18 -9.63 0.28
C LYS A 31 -15.43 -10.18 -0.42
N GLN A 32 -16.36 -9.33 -0.83
CA GLN A 32 -17.56 -9.77 -1.50
C GLN A 32 -17.27 -10.13 -2.96
N ASP A 33 -17.92 -11.19 -3.43
CA ASP A 33 -17.93 -11.55 -4.84
C ASP A 33 -18.70 -10.48 -5.61
N GLY A 34 -18.01 -9.76 -6.48
CA GLY A 34 -18.58 -8.66 -7.26
C GLY A 34 -17.74 -8.39 -8.49
N SER A 35 -18.36 -7.80 -9.51
CA SER A 35 -17.74 -7.42 -10.79
C SER A 35 -16.35 -6.78 -10.59
N GLY A 36 -15.42 -6.98 -11.54
CA GLY A 36 -14.01 -6.55 -11.47
C GLY A 36 -13.73 -5.04 -11.34
N THR A 37 -14.73 -4.25 -10.95
CA THR A 37 -14.66 -2.84 -10.61
C THR A 37 -15.44 -2.58 -9.31
N THR A 38 -14.83 -1.87 -8.37
CA THR A 38 -15.48 -1.33 -7.18
C THR A 38 -15.32 0.19 -7.22
N ASP A 39 -16.42 0.94 -7.07
CA ASP A 39 -16.34 2.38 -6.93
C ASP A 39 -15.86 2.76 -5.52
N THR A 40 -15.17 3.89 -5.39
CA THR A 40 -14.54 4.32 -4.13
C THR A 40 -15.55 4.51 -3.00
N ARG A 41 -16.81 4.87 -3.29
CA ARG A 41 -17.84 5.06 -2.27
C ARG A 41 -18.23 3.72 -1.65
N SER A 42 -18.49 2.71 -2.48
CA SER A 42 -18.79 1.34 -2.04
C SER A 42 -17.62 0.74 -1.26
N LEU A 43 -16.37 0.96 -1.70
CA LEU A 43 -15.18 0.54 -0.98
C LEU A 43 -15.11 1.17 0.43
N LYS A 44 -15.29 2.49 0.52
CA LYS A 44 -15.26 3.22 1.81
C LYS A 44 -16.39 2.76 2.73
N ALA A 45 -17.59 2.51 2.19
CA ALA A 45 -18.71 1.98 2.97
C ALA A 45 -18.40 0.57 3.51
N TYR A 46 -17.89 -0.32 2.66
CA TYR A 46 -17.51 -1.68 3.07
C TYR A 46 -16.44 -1.64 4.17
N ALA A 47 -15.38 -0.86 3.97
CA ALA A 47 -14.28 -0.74 4.92
C ALA A 47 -14.73 -0.25 6.29
N ARG A 48 -15.63 0.75 6.33
CA ARG A 48 -16.21 1.24 7.58
C ARG A 48 -16.99 0.16 8.31
N SER A 49 -17.85 -0.58 7.61
CA SER A 49 -18.66 -1.64 8.21
C SER A 49 -17.85 -2.86 8.65
N HIS A 50 -16.62 -3.02 8.13
CA HIS A 50 -15.74 -4.16 8.41
C HIS A 50 -14.39 -3.74 9.02
N ALA A 51 -14.33 -2.57 9.66
CA ALA A 51 -13.10 -2.01 10.20
C ALA A 51 -12.39 -2.96 11.17
N ASP A 52 -13.14 -3.61 12.07
CA ASP A 52 -12.60 -4.60 13.01
C ASP A 52 -11.94 -5.80 12.30
N PHE A 53 -12.49 -6.22 11.16
CA PHE A 53 -11.94 -7.32 10.39
C PHE A 53 -10.62 -6.91 9.72
N ILE A 54 -10.58 -5.73 9.10
CA ILE A 54 -9.36 -5.16 8.52
C ILE A 54 -8.27 -5.03 9.59
N ARG A 55 -8.62 -4.47 10.75
CA ARG A 55 -7.73 -4.32 11.91
C ARG A 55 -7.16 -5.67 12.35
N LYS A 56 -8.00 -6.69 12.51
CA LYS A 56 -7.56 -8.05 12.87
C LYS A 56 -6.57 -8.62 11.86
N GLN A 57 -6.77 -8.40 10.55
CA GLN A 57 -5.85 -8.86 9.52
C GLN A 57 -4.48 -8.18 9.63
N VAL A 58 -4.45 -6.86 9.80
CA VAL A 58 -3.20 -6.10 9.97
C VAL A 58 -2.46 -6.55 11.24
N LEU A 59 -3.17 -6.64 12.38
CA LEU A 59 -2.56 -7.04 13.65
C LEU A 59 -2.08 -8.50 13.65
N LEU A 60 -2.78 -9.39 12.94
CA LEU A 60 -2.38 -10.80 12.81
C LEU A 60 -1.09 -10.93 11.99
N LEU A 61 -0.96 -10.19 10.90
CA LEU A 61 0.20 -10.25 10.01
C LEU A 61 1.41 -9.46 10.53
N ARG A 62 1.19 -8.50 11.44
CA ARG A 62 2.22 -7.62 12.01
C ARG A 62 3.16 -7.03 10.94
N PRO A 63 2.63 -6.40 9.87
CA PRO A 63 3.46 -5.87 8.81
C PRO A 63 4.32 -4.71 9.32
N ARG A 64 5.51 -4.55 8.74
CA ARG A 64 6.32 -3.32 8.89
C ARG A 64 6.07 -2.31 7.77
N ILE A 65 5.59 -2.80 6.62
CA ILE A 65 5.28 -2.03 5.44
C ILE A 65 3.89 -2.46 4.95
N ILE A 66 3.02 -1.49 4.68
CA ILE A 66 1.73 -1.70 4.04
C ILE A 66 1.69 -0.89 2.74
N VAL A 67 1.40 -1.56 1.63
CA VAL A 67 1.22 -0.90 0.33
C VAL A 67 -0.27 -0.80 0.02
N CYS A 68 -0.81 0.40 0.09
CA CYS A 68 -2.20 0.73 -0.16
C CYS A 68 -2.41 1.02 -1.65
N CYS A 69 -2.84 0.01 -2.40
CA CYS A 69 -3.01 0.08 -3.85
C CYS A 69 -4.39 0.64 -4.25
N GLY A 70 -4.49 1.95 -4.46
CA GLY A 70 -5.67 2.61 -5.03
C GLY A 70 -6.21 3.75 -4.18
N SER A 71 -6.94 4.65 -4.85
CA SER A 71 -7.50 5.85 -4.20
C SER A 71 -8.41 5.49 -3.02
N GLY A 72 -8.07 6.03 -1.85
CA GLY A 72 -8.83 5.87 -0.60
C GLY A 72 -8.58 4.55 0.14
N VAL A 73 -7.64 3.72 -0.32
CA VAL A 73 -7.25 2.48 0.38
C VAL A 73 -6.49 2.82 1.66
N PHE A 74 -5.57 3.79 1.63
CA PHE A 74 -4.88 4.26 2.83
C PHE A 74 -5.87 4.80 3.87
N ASP A 75 -6.77 5.72 3.48
CA ASP A 75 -7.81 6.25 4.36
C ASP A 75 -8.57 5.13 5.09
N ALA A 76 -8.98 4.11 4.34
CA ALA A 76 -9.77 3.00 4.84
C ALA A 76 -9.00 2.15 5.86
N VAL A 77 -7.73 1.85 5.57
CA VAL A 77 -6.86 1.08 6.49
C VAL A 77 -6.53 1.93 7.72
N ASN A 78 -6.14 3.19 7.54
CA ASN A 78 -5.79 4.08 8.65
C ASN A 78 -7.00 4.28 9.60
N ALA A 79 -8.20 4.50 9.06
CA ALA A 79 -9.42 4.58 9.85
C ALA A 79 -9.70 3.29 10.64
N ALA A 80 -9.49 2.11 10.04
CA ALA A 80 -9.65 0.83 10.74
C ALA A 80 -8.60 0.61 11.87
N MET A 81 -7.42 1.20 11.71
CA MET A 81 -6.35 1.17 12.73
C MET A 81 -6.55 2.22 13.83
N GLY A 82 -7.50 3.15 13.67
CA GLY A 82 -7.81 4.21 14.64
C GLY A 82 -7.14 5.54 14.34
N GLU A 83 -6.85 5.81 13.06
CA GLU A 83 -6.26 7.06 12.57
C GLU A 83 -4.89 7.37 13.19
N THR A 84 -4.07 6.33 13.36
CA THR A 84 -2.76 6.39 14.02
C THR A 84 -1.65 6.95 13.12
N ALA A 85 -1.78 6.81 11.79
CA ALA A 85 -0.83 7.40 10.85
C ALA A 85 -1.24 8.84 10.47
N PRO A 86 -0.29 9.80 10.39
CA PRO A 86 -0.59 11.16 9.98
C PRO A 86 -1.01 11.19 8.51
N GLN A 87 -1.94 12.10 8.17
CA GLN A 87 -2.42 12.32 6.79
C GLN A 87 -1.50 13.25 5.98
N THR A 88 -0.23 13.35 6.38
CA THR A 88 0.77 14.22 5.75
C THR A 88 1.63 13.41 4.79
N GLY A 89 2.04 14.02 3.68
CA GLY A 89 2.78 13.35 2.62
C GLY A 89 1.85 12.81 1.55
N ASP A 90 2.28 12.89 0.29
CA ASP A 90 1.46 12.49 -0.84
C ASP A 90 1.47 10.95 -0.95
N TRP A 91 2.63 10.33 -0.74
CA TRP A 91 2.86 8.91 -1.03
C TRP A 91 3.28 8.08 0.18
N THR A 92 3.89 8.69 1.20
CA THR A 92 4.42 7.96 2.36
C THR A 92 3.84 8.49 3.66
N LYS A 93 3.37 7.58 4.52
CA LYS A 93 2.92 7.90 5.89
C LYS A 93 3.58 6.95 6.88
N TYR A 94 4.02 7.45 8.03
CA TYR A 94 4.62 6.61 9.08
C TYR A 94 3.80 6.68 10.35
N ASP A 95 3.38 5.51 10.83
CA ASP A 95 2.73 5.32 12.11
C ASP A 95 3.79 4.94 13.14
N ASP A 96 4.10 5.88 14.03
CA ASP A 96 5.07 5.72 15.11
C ASP A 96 4.56 4.79 16.22
N THR A 97 3.25 4.77 16.44
CA THR A 97 2.57 3.97 17.47
C THR A 97 2.63 2.49 17.13
N LEU A 98 2.40 2.14 15.88
CA LEU A 98 2.41 0.75 15.39
C LEU A 98 3.72 0.36 14.71
N ASN A 99 4.62 1.32 14.46
CA ASN A 99 5.87 1.14 13.70
C ASN A 99 5.60 0.56 12.29
N ILE A 100 4.69 1.21 11.55
CA ILE A 100 4.26 0.80 10.21
C ILE A 100 4.53 1.94 9.22
N LEU A 101 5.21 1.61 8.12
CA LEU A 101 5.34 2.47 6.96
C LEU A 101 4.22 2.16 5.95
N TYR A 102 3.47 3.18 5.56
CA TYR A 102 2.43 3.09 4.54
C TYR A 102 2.91 3.72 3.24
N PHE A 103 2.74 3.00 2.13
CA PHE A 103 2.82 3.53 0.78
C PHE A 103 1.41 3.67 0.20
N ASP A 104 0.96 4.90 0.00
CA ASP A 104 -0.35 5.22 -0.58
C ASP A 104 -0.18 5.43 -2.09
N THR A 105 -0.49 4.40 -2.88
CA THR A 105 -0.06 4.32 -4.28
C THR A 105 -1.20 3.93 -5.21
N TYR A 106 -0.96 3.93 -6.52
CA TYR A 106 -1.95 3.57 -7.51
C TYR A 106 -2.29 2.07 -7.49
N HIS A 107 -3.52 1.72 -7.87
CA HIS A 107 -3.93 0.32 -8.04
C HIS A 107 -3.33 -0.25 -9.35
N PRO A 108 -2.64 -1.41 -9.31
CA PRO A 108 -1.92 -1.95 -10.48
C PRO A 108 -2.85 -2.54 -11.58
N GLY A 109 -4.09 -2.88 -11.24
CA GLY A 109 -5.02 -3.61 -12.13
C GLY A 109 -5.95 -2.81 -13.05
N ARG A 110 -5.84 -1.47 -13.19
CA ARG A 110 -6.64 -0.75 -14.22
C ARG A 110 -5.96 -0.84 -15.60
N PRO A 111 -6.70 -1.05 -16.70
CA PRO A 111 -6.10 -1.02 -18.05
C PRO A 111 -5.56 0.39 -18.38
N MET A 112 -4.37 0.45 -18.99
CA MET A 112 -3.61 1.64 -19.47
C MET A 112 -2.82 2.41 -18.39
N ALA A 113 -1.54 2.75 -18.54
CA ALA A 113 -0.48 2.52 -19.54
C ALA A 113 0.83 2.36 -18.72
N GLY A 114 1.87 1.68 -19.21
CA GLY A 114 3.07 1.30 -18.42
C GLY A 114 3.55 2.31 -17.37
N GLN A 115 3.49 3.61 -17.69
CA GLN A 115 3.77 4.72 -16.78
C GLN A 115 3.08 4.65 -15.41
N ARG A 116 1.82 4.21 -15.30
CA ARG A 116 1.15 4.11 -13.99
C ARG A 116 1.76 3.07 -13.07
N LEU A 117 2.30 1.99 -13.61
CA LEU A 117 3.00 0.98 -12.82
C LEU A 117 4.36 1.52 -12.35
N VAL A 118 5.06 2.24 -13.24
CA VAL A 118 6.27 2.97 -12.91
C VAL A 118 5.99 3.98 -11.80
N ASP A 119 4.98 4.83 -11.95
CA ASP A 119 4.61 5.83 -10.93
C ASP A 119 4.20 5.18 -9.60
N ALA A 120 3.49 4.05 -9.66
CA ALA A 120 3.06 3.33 -8.47
C ALA A 120 4.25 2.80 -7.64
N TYR A 121 5.37 2.52 -8.31
CA TYR A 121 6.62 2.10 -7.69
C TYR A 121 7.50 3.30 -7.32
N GLU A 122 7.75 4.22 -8.25
CA GLU A 122 8.75 5.27 -8.10
C GLU A 122 8.32 6.41 -7.17
N MET A 123 7.06 6.86 -7.23
CA MET A 123 6.61 8.01 -6.44
C MET A 123 6.73 7.79 -4.92
N PRO A 124 6.23 6.69 -4.33
CA PRO A 124 6.41 6.44 -2.90
C PRO A 124 7.88 6.26 -2.52
N LEU A 125 8.68 5.58 -3.34
CA LEU A 125 10.12 5.39 -3.05
C LEU A 125 10.89 6.72 -3.12
N LYS A 126 10.56 7.59 -4.07
CA LYS A 126 11.12 8.93 -4.18
C LYS A 126 10.86 9.75 -2.92
N GLU A 127 9.61 9.80 -2.47
CA GLU A 127 9.25 10.51 -1.26
C GLU A 127 9.93 9.90 -0.02
N PHE A 128 9.92 8.57 0.10
CA PHE A 128 10.59 7.86 1.18
C PHE A 128 12.09 8.20 1.26
N CYS A 129 12.81 8.09 0.15
CA CYS A 129 14.24 8.39 0.10
C CYS A 129 14.53 9.87 0.35
N ASN A 130 13.68 10.78 -0.12
CA ASN A 130 13.83 12.21 0.17
C ASN A 130 13.64 12.51 1.65
N ASN A 131 12.74 11.80 2.34
CA ASN A 131 12.52 11.98 3.77
C ASN A 131 13.68 11.40 4.60
N LEU A 132 14.26 10.26 4.21
CA LEU A 132 15.46 9.71 4.84
C LEU A 132 16.68 10.63 4.73
N ASN A 133 16.81 11.40 3.64
CA ASN A 133 17.95 12.30 3.45
C ASN A 133 17.81 13.64 4.21
N LYS A 134 16.68 13.87 4.89
CA LYS A 134 16.45 15.07 5.73
C LYS A 134 16.81 14.85 7.20
N GLU A 135 17.02 13.60 7.60
CA GLU A 135 17.53 13.19 8.92
C GLU A 135 19.06 13.12 8.91
#